data_AF-A0A938UQY9-F1
#
_entry.id   AF-A0A938UQY9-F1
#
_cell.length_a   1.000
_cell.length_b   1.000
_cell.length_c   1.000
_cell.angle_alpha   90.00
_cell.angle_beta   90.00
_cell.angle_gamma   90.00
#
_symmetry.space_group_name_H-M   'P 1'
#
loop_
_entity.id
_entity.type
_entity.pdbx_description
1 polymer ?
#
loop_
_entity_poly.entity_id
_entity_poly.type
_entity_poly.pdbx_seq_one_letter_code
_entity_poly.pdbx_strand_id
1 'polypeptide(L)'
;MKLQPITPDLVPKLVQAFGQHPLLRLCDARTLSDLATQSVLAHFMDNEPIYAQGDRADAWLIVLRGTAAVRVTPEGMTDAFDVDRAKPVDMVGDFDALMGIPRRLSVIALEQVLALQAPVAMLHELFQRSAAFGLAYAQQVGAKFLQEARRVPLPYYDVAKSPMTSEVVNLLPPQFIDRQRVIPVASQGNRLLLGCVDELTAHVMSSARDYLPGVELIPVRIDGAAFNYAMQNLVSFESKTEEPATGQGGAKASGVMPSAPASTKKYVAPKLDPLLKRMVAEGASDLHLSGNHRPRWRIDGEMREIADAKVLTETQVYEIIESGMPERNRKQFLEENDSDFAYAVPDVARFRCNVFRDHNGIGSVMRVIPSKILTLEQLGLPEGVRRMCDNPKGLVLVTGPTGSGKSTTLAAMIDYINRNRRSHIITLEDPIEFVHKSQRSLVNQREVGPHTQSFGRALRAALREDPDIVLVGEMRDKETIALALETANTGHLVFGTLHTSTAISTVDRIIDVFPPEQQAQIRTVVAEVIKGVVSQTLLRRKGGGRIAALEVLIGSHAVSNLIREGKNHQIFNIMLTAKNQGNQMLNDQLEALVRDGKAEYDEALMKALDKPELAKRFGKEYFEK
;
A
#
# COMPACT_ATOMS: atom_id res chain seq x y z
N MET A 1 -27.39 -14.23 -36.00
CA MET A 1 -28.07 -13.35 -35.04
C MET A 1 -29.56 -13.39 -35.35
N LYS A 2 -30.41 -13.74 -34.39
CA LYS A 2 -31.87 -13.62 -34.55
C LYS A 2 -32.36 -12.41 -33.77
N LEU A 3 -32.81 -11.39 -34.47
CA LEU A 3 -33.44 -10.20 -33.89
C LEU A 3 -34.96 -10.40 -33.80
N GLN A 4 -35.52 -10.12 -32.63
CA GLN A 4 -36.96 -10.18 -32.38
C GLN A 4 -37.42 -8.85 -31.79
N PRO A 5 -38.51 -8.24 -32.31
CA PRO A 5 -39.13 -7.09 -31.67
C PRO A 5 -39.58 -7.42 -30.25
N ILE A 6 -39.51 -6.45 -29.35
CA ILE A 6 -40.05 -6.59 -28.00
C ILE A 6 -41.58 -6.51 -28.07
N THR A 7 -42.26 -7.56 -27.60
CA THR A 7 -43.72 -7.57 -27.53
C THR A 7 -44.22 -6.70 -26.37
N PRO A 8 -45.41 -6.07 -26.47
CA PRO A 8 -45.91 -5.18 -25.41
C PRO A 8 -46.01 -5.82 -24.02
N ASP A 9 -46.20 -7.14 -23.94
CA ASP A 9 -46.26 -7.89 -22.68
C ASP A 9 -44.88 -8.11 -22.02
N LEU A 10 -43.78 -7.98 -22.78
CA LEU A 10 -42.42 -8.09 -22.27
C LEU A 10 -41.89 -6.76 -21.71
N VAL A 11 -42.45 -5.62 -22.14
CA VAL A 11 -42.00 -4.28 -21.71
C VAL A 11 -42.02 -4.13 -20.18
N PRO A 12 -43.10 -4.47 -19.45
CA PRO A 12 -43.12 -4.34 -17.99
C PRO A 12 -42.07 -5.21 -17.29
N LYS A 13 -41.78 -6.41 -17.82
CA LYS A 13 -40.78 -7.33 -17.27
C LYS A 13 -39.37 -6.79 -17.45
N LEU A 14 -39.09 -6.19 -18.61
CA LEU A 14 -37.82 -5.54 -18.89
C LEU A 14 -37.61 -4.31 -18.01
N VAL A 15 -38.62 -3.45 -17.84
CA VAL A 15 -38.55 -2.29 -16.93
C VAL A 15 -38.26 -2.74 -15.50
N GLN A 16 -38.91 -3.81 -15.03
CA GLN A 16 -38.64 -4.38 -13.71
C GLN A 16 -37.20 -4.90 -13.59
N ALA A 17 -36.69 -5.59 -14.62
CA ALA A 17 -35.31 -6.08 -14.65
C ALA A 17 -34.28 -4.94 -14.67
N PHE A 18 -34.53 -3.86 -15.43
CA PHE A 18 -33.67 -2.68 -15.45
C PHE A 18 -33.60 -1.98 -14.09
N GLY A 19 -34.68 -2.04 -13.30
CA GLY A 19 -34.68 -1.55 -11.91
C GLY A 19 -33.67 -2.27 -10.99
N GLN A 20 -33.16 -3.44 -11.39
CA GLN A 20 -32.11 -4.17 -10.66
C GLN A 20 -30.70 -3.86 -11.18
N HIS A 21 -30.56 -3.24 -12.36
CA HIS A 21 -29.27 -2.94 -12.97
C HIS A 21 -28.63 -1.69 -12.30
N PRO A 22 -27.32 -1.71 -11.95
CA PRO A 22 -26.66 -0.64 -11.19
C PRO A 22 -26.81 0.77 -11.77
N LEU A 23 -26.71 0.91 -13.10
CA LEU A 23 -26.92 2.16 -13.82
C LEU A 23 -28.39 2.42 -14.17
N LEU A 24 -29.08 1.50 -14.85
CA LEU A 24 -30.44 1.75 -15.36
C LEU A 24 -31.49 1.99 -14.26
N ARG A 25 -31.28 1.49 -13.03
CA ARG A 25 -32.14 1.80 -11.88
C ARG A 25 -32.20 3.29 -11.51
N LEU A 26 -31.28 4.10 -12.05
CA LEU A 26 -31.21 5.54 -11.85
C LEU A 26 -32.09 6.31 -12.86
N CYS A 27 -32.76 5.61 -13.78
CA CYS A 27 -33.67 6.20 -14.77
C CYS A 27 -35.12 6.00 -14.33
N ASP A 28 -35.99 6.93 -14.74
CA ASP A 28 -37.43 6.82 -14.47
C ASP A 28 -38.09 5.70 -15.32
N ALA A 29 -39.26 5.25 -14.87
CA ALA A 29 -39.98 4.14 -15.52
C ALA A 29 -40.36 4.44 -16.97
N ARG A 30 -40.59 5.71 -17.33
CA ARG A 30 -40.92 6.13 -18.69
C ARG A 30 -39.72 5.95 -19.62
N THR A 31 -38.55 6.44 -19.21
CA THR A 31 -37.29 6.32 -19.96
C THR A 31 -36.89 4.85 -20.12
N LEU A 32 -37.10 4.03 -19.09
CA LEU A 32 -36.87 2.58 -19.16
C LEU A 32 -37.86 1.87 -20.08
N SER A 33 -39.12 2.31 -20.14
CA SER A 33 -40.12 1.80 -21.07
C SER A 33 -39.78 2.17 -22.51
N ASP A 34 -39.31 3.40 -22.75
CA ASP A 34 -38.86 3.87 -24.07
C ASP A 34 -37.64 3.04 -24.54
N LEU A 35 -36.66 2.79 -23.65
CA LEU A 35 -35.53 1.90 -23.91
C LEU A 35 -35.98 0.49 -24.29
N ALA A 36 -36.89 -0.11 -23.52
CA ALA A 36 -37.40 -1.45 -23.83
C ALA A 36 -38.12 -1.51 -25.19
N THR A 37 -38.93 -0.50 -25.50
CA THR A 37 -39.77 -0.48 -26.71
C THR A 37 -38.97 -0.21 -27.97
N GLN A 38 -37.90 0.58 -27.88
CA GLN A 38 -37.02 0.91 -29.01
C GLN A 38 -35.86 -0.06 -29.18
N SER A 39 -35.76 -1.08 -28.32
CA SER A 39 -34.75 -2.13 -28.41
C SER A 39 -35.29 -3.37 -29.12
N VAL A 40 -34.37 -4.24 -29.53
CA VAL A 40 -34.68 -5.57 -30.08
C VAL A 40 -33.99 -6.65 -29.26
N LEU A 41 -34.62 -7.81 -29.15
CA LEU A 41 -34.04 -8.97 -28.49
C LEU A 41 -33.13 -9.70 -29.48
N ALA A 42 -31.85 -9.80 -29.15
CA ALA A 42 -30.83 -10.44 -29.96
C ALA A 42 -30.40 -11.78 -29.35
N HIS A 43 -30.44 -12.83 -30.17
CA HIS A 43 -29.97 -14.17 -29.79
C HIS A 43 -28.70 -14.50 -30.56
N PHE A 44 -27.69 -14.92 -29.82
CA PHE A 44 -26.39 -15.37 -30.32
C PHE A 44 -26.14 -16.82 -29.88
N MET A 45 -25.64 -17.63 -30.80
CA MET A 45 -25.24 -19.00 -30.55
C MET A 45 -23.82 -19.06 -29.98
N ASP A 46 -23.41 -20.22 -29.47
CA ASP A 46 -22.03 -20.44 -29.02
C ASP A 46 -21.03 -20.15 -30.15
N ASN A 47 -19.96 -19.42 -29.81
CA ASN A 47 -18.92 -18.89 -30.69
C ASN A 47 -19.42 -17.95 -31.80
N GLU A 48 -20.64 -17.43 -31.71
CA GLU A 48 -21.14 -16.43 -32.65
C GLU A 48 -20.58 -15.03 -32.32
N PRO A 49 -19.98 -14.31 -33.28
CA PRO A 49 -19.55 -12.94 -33.05
C PRO A 49 -20.78 -12.04 -32.83
N ILE A 50 -20.75 -11.28 -31.73
CA ILE A 50 -21.72 -10.24 -31.42
C ILE A 50 -21.39 -8.98 -32.24
N TYR A 51 -20.12 -8.60 -32.27
CA TYR A 51 -19.54 -7.65 -33.24
C TYR A 51 -18.02 -7.85 -33.28
N ALA A 52 -17.38 -7.42 -34.37
CA ALA A 52 -15.94 -7.48 -34.56
C ALA A 52 -15.29 -6.09 -34.37
N GLN A 53 -14.02 -6.10 -33.99
CA GLN A 53 -13.16 -4.92 -34.01
C GLN A 53 -13.16 -4.31 -35.42
N GLY A 54 -13.37 -3.00 -35.52
CA GLY A 54 -13.51 -2.26 -36.77
C GLY A 54 -14.95 -2.10 -37.25
N ASP A 55 -15.91 -2.85 -36.72
CA ASP A 55 -17.33 -2.67 -37.06
C ASP A 55 -17.83 -1.28 -36.65
N ARG A 56 -18.92 -0.83 -37.28
CA ARG A 56 -19.61 0.41 -36.87
C ARG A 56 -20.31 0.21 -35.52
N ALA A 57 -20.24 1.24 -34.67
CA ALA A 57 -20.84 1.22 -33.33
C ALA A 57 -22.27 1.80 -33.33
N ASP A 58 -23.16 1.25 -34.17
CA ASP A 58 -24.51 1.80 -34.40
C ASP A 58 -25.55 1.39 -33.34
N ALA A 59 -25.16 0.50 -32.43
CA ALA A 59 -26.00 0.00 -31.34
C ALA A 59 -25.15 -0.35 -30.12
N TRP A 60 -25.79 -0.60 -28.99
CA TRP A 60 -25.15 -1.14 -27.79
C TRP A 60 -26.06 -2.21 -27.20
N LEU A 61 -25.50 -3.06 -26.34
CA LEU A 61 -26.18 -4.25 -25.85
C LEU A 61 -26.20 -4.30 -24.33
N ILE A 62 -27.27 -4.87 -23.78
CA ILE A 62 -27.33 -5.32 -22.39
C ILE A 62 -27.44 -6.84 -22.42
N VAL A 63 -26.49 -7.54 -21.81
CA VAL A 63 -26.55 -8.99 -21.72
C VAL A 63 -27.66 -9.38 -20.74
N LEU A 64 -28.66 -10.13 -21.19
CA LEU A 64 -29.76 -10.62 -20.36
C LEU A 64 -29.48 -12.03 -19.82
N ARG A 65 -28.81 -12.87 -20.61
CA ARG A 65 -28.44 -14.25 -20.25
C ARG A 65 -27.21 -14.68 -21.04
N GLY A 66 -26.39 -15.55 -20.45
CA GLY A 66 -25.18 -16.10 -21.06
C GLY A 66 -23.96 -15.20 -20.85
N THR A 67 -22.83 -15.62 -21.40
CA THR A 67 -21.53 -14.97 -21.26
C THR A 67 -20.89 -14.74 -22.62
N ALA A 68 -20.26 -13.58 -22.83
CA ALA A 68 -19.49 -13.27 -24.02
C ALA A 68 -18.04 -12.88 -23.66
N ALA A 69 -17.07 -13.29 -24.47
CA ALA A 69 -15.69 -12.83 -24.36
C ALA A 69 -15.50 -11.52 -25.12
N VAL A 70 -14.79 -10.58 -24.49
CA VAL A 70 -14.33 -9.35 -25.09
C VAL A 70 -12.89 -9.55 -25.50
N ARG A 71 -12.58 -9.34 -26.79
CA ARG A 71 -11.30 -9.65 -27.40
C ARG A 71 -10.70 -8.43 -28.09
N VAL A 72 -9.37 -8.35 -28.11
CA VAL A 72 -8.63 -7.37 -28.92
C VAL A 72 -7.72 -8.10 -29.89
N THR A 73 -7.63 -7.59 -31.13
CA THR A 73 -6.61 -8.00 -32.10
C THR A 73 -5.65 -6.81 -32.26
N PRO A 74 -4.46 -6.86 -31.65
CA PRO A 74 -3.47 -5.80 -31.78
C PRO A 74 -3.07 -5.56 -33.23
N GLU A 75 -2.79 -4.31 -33.57
CA GLU A 75 -2.39 -3.93 -34.93
C GLU A 75 -1.08 -4.67 -35.33
N GLY A 76 -1.11 -5.35 -36.47
CA GLY A 76 0.02 -6.16 -36.95
C GLY A 76 0.07 -7.59 -36.39
N MET A 77 -0.89 -8.01 -35.55
CA MET A 77 -1.03 -9.39 -35.07
C MET A 77 -2.24 -10.09 -35.70
N THR A 78 -2.14 -11.41 -35.91
CA THR A 78 -3.23 -12.24 -36.45
C THR A 78 -4.15 -12.82 -35.37
N ASP A 79 -3.67 -12.93 -34.14
CA ASP A 79 -4.38 -13.59 -33.05
C ASP A 79 -5.13 -12.57 -32.17
N ALA A 80 -6.36 -12.93 -31.81
CA ALA A 80 -7.19 -12.16 -30.89
C ALA A 80 -7.02 -12.65 -29.44
N PHE A 81 -6.93 -11.72 -28.48
CA PHE A 81 -6.72 -12.02 -27.07
C PHE A 81 -7.94 -11.64 -26.23
N ASP A 82 -8.37 -12.53 -25.32
CA ASP A 82 -9.41 -12.23 -24.32
C ASP A 82 -8.90 -11.15 -23.35
N VAL A 83 -9.60 -10.02 -23.28
CA VAL A 83 -9.29 -8.90 -22.38
C VAL A 83 -10.31 -8.73 -21.26
N ASP A 84 -11.56 -9.16 -21.48
CA ASP A 84 -12.64 -9.12 -20.49
C ASP A 84 -13.75 -10.14 -20.81
N ARG A 85 -14.74 -10.28 -19.94
CA ARG A 85 -15.96 -11.07 -20.15
C ARG A 85 -17.21 -10.31 -19.76
N ALA A 86 -18.16 -10.20 -20.69
CA ALA A 86 -19.48 -9.64 -20.45
C ALA A 86 -20.41 -10.71 -19.88
N LYS A 87 -21.05 -10.41 -18.75
CA LYS A 87 -21.97 -11.27 -17.99
C LYS A 87 -23.38 -10.68 -17.99
N PRO A 88 -24.41 -11.42 -17.54
CA PRO A 88 -25.75 -10.87 -17.40
C PRO A 88 -25.74 -9.57 -16.59
N VAL A 89 -26.51 -8.59 -17.05
CA VAL A 89 -26.57 -7.18 -16.64
C VAL A 89 -25.40 -6.29 -17.05
N ASP A 90 -24.39 -6.77 -17.79
CA ASP A 90 -23.36 -5.89 -18.34
C ASP A 90 -23.85 -5.15 -19.59
N MET A 91 -23.50 -3.86 -19.68
CA MET A 91 -23.58 -3.06 -20.90
C MET A 91 -22.32 -3.32 -21.75
N VAL A 92 -22.53 -3.52 -23.05
CA VAL A 92 -21.47 -3.90 -23.99
C VAL A 92 -21.54 -3.03 -25.24
N GLY A 93 -20.40 -2.45 -25.61
CA GLY A 93 -20.29 -1.61 -26.81
C GLY A 93 -20.93 -0.23 -26.68
N ASP A 94 -21.41 0.11 -25.49
CA ASP A 94 -22.01 1.39 -25.11
C ASP A 94 -21.01 2.55 -25.21
N PHE A 95 -19.75 2.37 -24.79
CA PHE A 95 -18.77 3.45 -24.84
C PHE A 95 -18.36 3.82 -26.26
N ASP A 96 -18.02 2.84 -27.11
CA ASP A 96 -17.64 3.09 -28.50
C ASP A 96 -18.83 3.70 -29.28
N ALA A 97 -20.06 3.27 -28.97
CA ALA A 97 -21.29 3.84 -29.53
C ALA A 97 -21.51 5.30 -29.08
N LEU A 98 -21.32 5.60 -27.79
CA LEU A 98 -21.43 6.95 -27.23
C LEU A 98 -20.41 7.91 -27.85
N MET A 99 -19.19 7.44 -28.09
CA MET A 99 -18.10 8.23 -28.66
C MET A 99 -18.16 8.35 -30.18
N GLY A 100 -19.03 7.59 -30.86
CA GLY A 100 -19.14 7.59 -32.33
C GLY A 100 -17.90 7.06 -33.04
N ILE A 101 -17.16 6.15 -32.40
CA ILE A 101 -15.94 5.54 -32.95
C ILE A 101 -16.20 4.09 -33.38
N PRO A 102 -15.42 3.53 -34.34
CA PRO A 102 -15.50 2.10 -34.65
C PRO A 102 -15.23 1.22 -33.43
N ARG A 103 -15.75 -0.01 -33.44
CA ARG A 103 -15.52 -1.00 -32.37
C ARG A 103 -14.03 -1.21 -32.15
N ARG A 104 -13.54 -0.94 -30.94
CA ARG A 104 -12.12 -1.18 -30.60
C ARG A 104 -11.84 -2.62 -30.20
N LEU A 105 -12.88 -3.35 -29.82
CA LEU A 105 -12.82 -4.72 -29.34
C LEU A 105 -13.83 -5.57 -30.12
N SER A 106 -13.50 -6.83 -30.33
CA SER A 106 -14.44 -7.85 -30.78
C SER A 106 -15.18 -8.43 -29.56
N VAL A 107 -16.44 -8.80 -29.72
CA VAL A 107 -17.19 -9.53 -28.69
C VAL A 107 -17.76 -10.79 -29.32
N ILE A 108 -17.52 -11.93 -28.68
CA ILE A 108 -17.94 -13.25 -29.14
C ILE A 108 -18.71 -13.97 -28.04
N ALA A 109 -19.84 -14.56 -28.37
CA ALA A 109 -20.62 -15.36 -27.44
C ALA A 109 -19.83 -16.64 -27.09
N LEU A 110 -19.68 -16.95 -25.79
CA LEU A 110 -19.01 -18.18 -25.32
C LEU A 110 -20.00 -19.33 -25.07
N GLU A 111 -21.28 -19.02 -25.16
CA GLU A 111 -22.42 -19.90 -24.99
C GLU A 111 -23.62 -19.23 -25.65
N GLN A 112 -24.83 -19.76 -25.48
CA GLN A 112 -26.02 -19.06 -25.93
C GLN A 112 -26.20 -17.75 -25.15
N VAL A 113 -26.07 -16.62 -25.85
CA VAL A 113 -26.23 -15.28 -25.29
C VAL A 113 -27.57 -14.69 -25.74
N LEU A 114 -28.37 -14.27 -24.77
CA LEU A 114 -29.53 -13.43 -24.98
C LEU A 114 -29.16 -12.01 -24.57
N ALA A 115 -29.31 -11.05 -25.48
CA ALA A 115 -29.03 -9.65 -25.21
C ALA A 115 -30.17 -8.75 -25.70
N LEU A 116 -30.33 -7.62 -25.03
CA LEU A 116 -31.16 -6.53 -25.51
C LEU A 116 -30.27 -5.57 -26.30
N GLN A 117 -30.54 -5.39 -27.59
CA GLN A 117 -29.82 -4.46 -28.45
C GLN A 117 -30.60 -3.15 -28.57
N ALA A 118 -29.99 -2.04 -28.18
CA ALA A 118 -30.58 -0.71 -28.21
C ALA A 118 -29.81 0.19 -29.20
N PRO A 119 -30.49 1.10 -29.91
CA PRO A 119 -29.82 2.07 -30.77
C PRO A 119 -29.05 3.11 -29.92
N VAL A 120 -28.01 3.72 -30.51
CA VAL A 120 -27.20 4.75 -29.81
C VAL A 120 -28.04 5.93 -29.32
N ALA A 121 -29.10 6.29 -30.06
CA ALA A 121 -30.03 7.34 -29.68
C ALA A 121 -30.61 7.14 -28.27
N MET A 122 -30.87 5.89 -27.87
CA MET A 122 -31.36 5.60 -26.52
C MET A 122 -30.29 5.88 -25.46
N LEU A 123 -29.01 5.66 -25.76
CA LEU A 123 -27.95 5.97 -24.81
C LEU A 123 -27.89 7.47 -24.55
N HIS A 124 -27.95 8.30 -25.59
CA HIS A 124 -28.04 9.75 -25.45
C HIS A 124 -29.29 10.19 -24.66
N GLU A 125 -30.42 9.55 -24.88
CA GLU A 125 -31.66 9.82 -24.15
C GLU A 125 -31.53 9.52 -22.66
N LEU A 126 -30.86 8.42 -22.28
CA LEU A 126 -30.55 8.09 -20.87
C LEU A 126 -29.71 9.21 -20.22
N PHE A 127 -28.70 9.72 -20.91
CA PHE A 127 -27.87 10.84 -20.42
C PHE A 127 -28.67 12.14 -20.28
N GLN A 128 -29.56 12.44 -21.23
CA GLN A 128 -30.35 13.68 -21.22
C GLN A 128 -31.45 13.66 -20.16
N ARG A 129 -32.08 12.50 -19.93
CA ARG A 129 -33.22 12.38 -19.01
C ARG A 129 -32.82 12.02 -17.58
N SER A 130 -31.63 11.46 -17.35
CA SER A 130 -31.13 11.14 -16.00
C SER A 130 -29.69 11.62 -15.80
N ALA A 131 -29.54 12.76 -15.09
CA ALA A 131 -28.23 13.23 -14.63
C ALA A 131 -27.55 12.23 -13.67
N ALA A 132 -28.34 11.47 -12.89
CA ALA A 132 -27.84 10.43 -12.01
C ALA A 132 -27.21 9.27 -12.79
N PHE A 133 -27.86 8.83 -13.87
CA PHE A 133 -27.29 7.85 -14.81
C PHE A 133 -25.98 8.37 -15.41
N GLY A 134 -25.98 9.61 -15.92
CA GLY A 134 -24.79 10.19 -16.55
C GLY A 134 -23.59 10.28 -15.61
N LEU A 135 -23.80 10.69 -14.35
CA LEU A 135 -22.73 10.74 -13.35
C LEU A 135 -22.21 9.34 -12.99
N ALA A 136 -23.11 8.37 -12.77
CA ALA A 136 -22.72 7.00 -12.43
C ALA A 136 -21.97 6.31 -13.58
N TYR A 137 -22.42 6.53 -14.82
CA TYR A 137 -21.76 6.04 -16.03
C TYR A 137 -20.35 6.63 -16.17
N ALA A 138 -20.20 7.95 -16.00
CA ALA A 138 -18.89 8.61 -16.06
C ALA A 138 -17.92 8.10 -14.99
N GLN A 139 -18.40 7.85 -13.77
CA GLN A 139 -17.61 7.24 -12.70
C GLN A 139 -17.15 5.82 -13.04
N GLN A 140 -18.03 5.00 -13.61
CA GLN A 140 -17.71 3.63 -14.02
C GLN A 140 -16.66 3.60 -15.15
N VAL A 141 -16.84 4.45 -16.16
CA VAL A 141 -15.87 4.59 -17.26
C VAL A 141 -14.54 5.14 -16.76
N GLY A 142 -14.55 6.17 -15.92
CA GLY A 142 -13.34 6.75 -15.33
C GLY A 142 -12.55 5.73 -14.49
N ALA A 143 -13.24 4.88 -13.73
CA ALA A 143 -12.60 3.80 -12.99
C ALA A 143 -11.93 2.77 -13.92
N LYS A 144 -12.56 2.41 -15.05
CA LYS A 144 -11.97 1.52 -16.07
C LYS A 144 -10.74 2.16 -16.73
N PHE A 145 -10.80 3.43 -17.12
CA PHE A 145 -9.64 4.12 -17.71
C PHE A 145 -8.44 4.24 -16.77
N LEU A 146 -8.66 4.51 -15.48
CA LEU A 146 -7.59 4.54 -14.47
C LEU A 146 -6.93 3.17 -14.27
N GLN A 147 -7.67 2.10 -14.51
CA GLN A 147 -7.19 0.73 -14.47
C GLN A 147 -6.42 0.34 -15.75
N GLU A 148 -6.86 0.81 -16.92
CA GLU A 148 -6.27 0.47 -18.22
C GLU A 148 -5.09 1.36 -18.65
N ALA A 149 -5.03 2.63 -18.24
CA ALA A 149 -3.93 3.55 -18.56
C ALA A 149 -2.55 3.11 -18.01
N ARG A 150 -2.51 1.99 -17.28
CA ARG A 150 -1.29 1.36 -16.76
C ARG A 150 -0.71 0.26 -17.66
N ARG A 151 -1.31 -0.05 -18.82
CA ARG A 151 -0.84 -1.15 -19.70
C ARG A 151 -0.69 -0.72 -21.17
N VAL A 152 0.55 -0.47 -21.61
CA VAL A 152 0.90 -0.43 -23.05
C VAL A 152 1.45 -1.81 -23.46
N PRO A 153 0.82 -2.55 -24.39
CA PRO A 153 1.32 -3.85 -24.81
C PRO A 153 2.59 -3.69 -25.67
N LEU A 154 3.73 -4.16 -25.15
CA LEU A 154 5.00 -4.19 -25.88
C LEU A 154 5.09 -5.43 -26.78
N PRO A 155 5.61 -5.31 -28.01
CA PRO A 155 5.87 -6.46 -28.88
C PRO A 155 6.90 -7.39 -28.24
N TYR A 156 6.68 -8.70 -28.31
CA TYR A 156 7.55 -9.69 -27.69
C TYR A 156 8.70 -10.10 -28.61
N TYR A 157 9.92 -10.19 -28.05
CA TYR A 157 11.15 -10.56 -28.72
C TYR A 157 11.60 -11.96 -28.29
N ASP A 158 11.61 -12.88 -29.24
CA ASP A 158 11.95 -14.28 -29.03
C ASP A 158 13.47 -14.51 -29.11
N VAL A 159 14.09 -14.53 -27.93
CA VAL A 159 15.54 -14.73 -27.77
C VAL A 159 16.00 -16.09 -28.28
N ALA A 160 15.13 -17.11 -28.33
CA ALA A 160 15.50 -18.42 -28.84
C ALA A 160 15.65 -18.42 -30.38
N LYS A 161 14.89 -17.57 -31.08
CA LYS A 161 15.00 -17.40 -32.53
C LYS A 161 16.09 -16.42 -32.93
N SER A 162 16.32 -15.38 -32.13
CA SER A 162 17.33 -14.36 -32.36
C SER A 162 18.16 -14.17 -31.08
N PRO A 163 19.23 -14.98 -30.90
CA PRO A 163 20.02 -14.96 -29.68
C PRO A 163 20.80 -13.64 -29.55
N MET A 164 20.87 -13.15 -28.31
CA MET A 164 21.64 -11.96 -27.95
C MET A 164 23.14 -12.24 -28.07
N THR A 165 23.90 -11.28 -28.62
CA THR A 165 25.36 -11.33 -28.63
C THR A 165 25.93 -10.55 -27.46
N SER A 166 27.11 -10.94 -26.96
CA SER A 166 27.80 -10.22 -25.88
C SER A 166 28.07 -8.75 -26.23
N GLU A 167 28.37 -8.48 -27.50
CA GLU A 167 28.61 -7.13 -28.01
C GLU A 167 27.37 -6.23 -27.87
N VAL A 168 26.18 -6.77 -28.10
CA VAL A 168 24.92 -6.02 -27.95
C VAL A 168 24.59 -5.83 -26.47
N VAL A 169 24.67 -6.89 -25.66
CA VAL A 169 24.31 -6.83 -24.22
C VAL A 169 25.20 -5.84 -23.46
N ASN A 170 26.48 -5.76 -23.80
CA ASN A 170 27.45 -4.87 -23.16
C ASN A 170 27.28 -3.38 -23.52
N LEU A 171 26.31 -3.03 -24.37
CA LEU A 171 25.96 -1.62 -24.64
C LEU A 171 25.36 -0.90 -23.42
N LEU A 172 24.85 -1.66 -22.43
CA LEU A 172 24.41 -1.11 -21.14
C LEU A 172 25.21 -1.75 -19.99
N PRO A 173 25.49 -1.00 -18.91
CA PRO A 173 26.20 -1.56 -17.76
C PRO A 173 25.43 -2.73 -17.12
N PRO A 174 26.09 -3.85 -16.72
CA PRO A 174 25.43 -5.00 -16.11
C PRO A 174 24.59 -4.65 -14.87
N GLN A 175 25.06 -3.69 -14.08
CA GLN A 175 24.36 -3.18 -12.89
C GLN A 175 23.08 -2.40 -13.25
N PHE A 176 23.08 -1.70 -14.39
CA PHE A 176 21.90 -1.02 -14.91
C PHE A 176 20.91 -2.04 -15.48
N ILE A 177 21.41 -3.02 -16.24
CA ILE A 177 20.61 -4.10 -16.80
C ILE A 177 19.89 -4.86 -15.69
N ASP A 178 20.60 -5.28 -14.64
CA ASP A 178 20.05 -6.03 -13.51
C ASP A 178 19.04 -5.20 -12.69
N ARG A 179 19.41 -3.96 -12.33
CA ARG A 179 18.58 -3.10 -11.48
C ARG A 179 17.31 -2.61 -12.16
N GLN A 180 17.38 -2.29 -13.46
CA GLN A 180 16.24 -1.78 -14.23
C GLN A 180 15.52 -2.88 -15.00
N ARG A 181 16.04 -4.12 -14.96
CA ARG A 181 15.50 -5.32 -15.61
C ARG A 181 15.20 -5.11 -17.11
N VAL A 182 16.10 -4.39 -17.77
CA VAL A 182 16.12 -4.15 -19.21
C VAL A 182 17.46 -4.55 -19.80
N ILE A 183 17.47 -5.17 -20.98
CA ILE A 183 18.69 -5.66 -21.63
C ILE A 183 18.67 -5.30 -23.12
N PRO A 184 19.78 -4.83 -23.70
CA PRO A 184 19.88 -4.70 -25.15
C PRO A 184 19.74 -6.09 -25.81
N VAL A 185 18.82 -6.26 -26.76
CA VAL A 185 18.57 -7.57 -27.39
C VAL A 185 19.04 -7.64 -28.84
N ALA A 186 18.98 -6.54 -29.59
CA ALA A 186 19.53 -6.44 -30.94
C ALA A 186 19.80 -4.99 -31.33
N SER A 187 20.80 -4.77 -32.18
CA SER A 187 21.12 -3.45 -32.76
C SER A 187 21.11 -3.52 -34.29
N GLN A 188 20.51 -2.51 -34.93
CA GLN A 188 20.54 -2.32 -36.39
C GLN A 188 20.72 -0.84 -36.72
N GLY A 189 21.92 -0.45 -37.16
CA GLY A 189 22.23 0.95 -37.45
C GLY A 189 22.11 1.82 -36.20
N ASN A 190 21.23 2.84 -36.25
CA ASN A 190 21.00 3.75 -35.13
C ASN A 190 19.86 3.31 -34.19
N ARG A 191 19.32 2.09 -34.35
CA ARG A 191 18.21 1.57 -33.55
C ARG A 191 18.68 0.43 -32.66
N LEU A 192 18.25 0.47 -31.40
CA LEU A 192 18.50 -0.58 -30.42
C LEU A 192 17.19 -1.11 -29.86
N LEU A 193 16.96 -2.41 -30.01
CA LEU A 193 15.87 -3.09 -29.33
C LEU A 193 16.25 -3.30 -27.86
N LEU A 194 15.43 -2.75 -26.96
CA LEU A 194 15.62 -2.86 -25.51
C LEU A 194 14.59 -3.83 -24.95
N GLY A 195 15.05 -5.05 -24.64
CA GLY A 195 14.25 -6.10 -24.03
C GLY A 195 13.92 -5.77 -22.58
N CYS A 196 12.64 -5.71 -22.25
CA CYS A 196 12.11 -5.42 -20.93
C CYS A 196 11.45 -6.68 -20.37
N VAL A 197 11.81 -7.06 -19.14
CA VAL A 197 11.15 -8.17 -18.44
C VAL A 197 9.94 -7.68 -17.65
N ASP A 198 10.03 -6.46 -17.11
CA ASP A 198 9.01 -5.81 -16.30
C ASP A 198 8.38 -4.61 -17.02
N GLU A 199 7.46 -3.91 -16.35
CA GLU A 199 6.81 -2.72 -16.92
C GLU A 199 7.81 -1.60 -17.24
N LEU A 200 7.81 -1.17 -18.49
CA LEU A 200 8.68 -0.10 -18.96
C LEU A 200 8.16 1.26 -18.48
N THR A 201 8.99 1.97 -17.71
CA THR A 201 8.68 3.34 -17.29
C THR A 201 9.42 4.38 -18.13
N ALA A 202 8.87 5.59 -18.22
CA ALA A 202 9.54 6.72 -18.88
C ALA A 202 10.92 7.02 -18.28
N HIS A 203 11.10 6.76 -16.97
CA HIS A 203 12.38 6.94 -16.29
C HIS A 203 13.43 5.91 -16.73
N VAL A 204 13.04 4.64 -16.88
CA VAL A 204 13.93 3.58 -17.40
C VAL A 204 14.39 3.92 -18.81
N MET A 205 13.46 4.36 -19.67
CA MET A 205 13.78 4.78 -21.04
C MET A 205 14.68 6.01 -21.09
N SER A 206 14.46 7.00 -20.22
CA SER A 206 15.33 8.18 -20.12
C SER A 206 16.73 7.78 -19.65
N SER A 207 16.82 6.93 -18.63
CA SER A 207 18.10 6.52 -18.06
C SER A 207 18.91 5.67 -19.05
N ALA A 208 18.24 4.81 -19.83
CA ALA A 208 18.90 4.04 -20.89
C ALA A 208 19.44 4.95 -22.02
N ARG A 209 18.76 6.07 -22.33
CA ARG A 209 19.24 7.07 -23.30
C ARG A 209 20.46 7.84 -22.80
N ASP A 210 20.59 8.04 -21.49
CA ASP A 210 21.77 8.70 -20.91
C ASP A 210 23.06 7.89 -21.17
N TYR A 211 22.95 6.55 -21.20
CA TYR A 211 24.06 5.66 -21.56
C TYR A 211 24.28 5.54 -23.08
N LEU A 212 23.24 5.79 -23.88
CA LEU A 212 23.23 5.58 -25.33
C LEU A 212 22.78 6.84 -26.09
N PRO A 213 23.55 7.95 -25.99
CA PRO A 213 23.17 9.21 -26.62
C PRO A 213 23.17 9.08 -28.15
N GLY A 214 22.08 9.51 -28.79
CA GLY A 214 21.93 9.48 -30.25
C GLY A 214 21.31 8.19 -30.80
N VAL A 215 21.16 7.14 -29.99
CA VAL A 215 20.56 5.85 -30.40
C VAL A 215 19.04 5.86 -30.18
N GLU A 216 18.28 5.44 -31.17
CA GLU A 216 16.83 5.26 -31.09
C GLU A 216 16.50 3.96 -30.35
N LEU A 217 16.00 4.06 -29.11
CA LEU A 217 15.60 2.91 -28.28
C LEU A 217 14.17 2.47 -28.59
N ILE A 218 14.01 1.21 -28.96
CA ILE A 218 12.72 0.58 -29.25
C ILE A 218 12.45 -0.51 -28.20
N PRO A 219 11.45 -0.35 -27.32
CA PRO A 219 11.20 -1.33 -26.28
C PRO A 219 10.48 -2.57 -26.82
N VAL A 220 10.91 -3.74 -26.36
CA VAL A 220 10.31 -5.05 -26.66
C VAL A 220 10.20 -5.85 -25.37
N ARG A 221 9.21 -6.72 -25.23
CA ARG A 221 9.11 -7.63 -24.07
C ARG A 221 9.98 -8.85 -24.31
N ILE A 222 10.73 -9.30 -23.30
CA ILE A 222 11.41 -10.60 -23.32
C ILE A 222 11.03 -11.42 -22.10
N ASP A 223 11.21 -12.74 -22.18
CA ASP A 223 10.98 -13.61 -21.02
C ASP A 223 12.05 -13.42 -19.96
N GLY A 224 11.63 -13.43 -18.69
CA GLY A 224 12.55 -13.38 -17.55
C GLY A 224 13.55 -14.54 -17.53
N ALA A 225 13.19 -15.71 -18.08
CA ALA A 225 14.11 -16.82 -18.24
C ALA A 225 15.27 -16.49 -19.20
N ALA A 226 14.95 -15.84 -20.33
CA ALA A 226 15.94 -15.43 -21.32
C ALA A 226 16.85 -14.31 -20.79
N PHE A 227 16.28 -13.36 -20.03
CA PHE A 227 17.05 -12.33 -19.34
C PHE A 227 18.01 -12.92 -18.30
N ASN A 228 17.53 -13.81 -17.43
CA ASN A 228 18.35 -14.46 -16.41
C ASN A 228 19.48 -15.31 -17.04
N TYR A 229 19.18 -16.01 -18.13
CA TYR A 229 20.18 -16.78 -18.88
C TYR A 229 21.28 -15.87 -19.45
N ALA A 230 20.91 -14.72 -20.01
CA ALA A 230 21.87 -13.74 -20.50
C ALA A 230 22.74 -13.18 -19.36
N MET A 231 22.14 -12.81 -18.23
CA MET A 231 22.87 -12.30 -17.06
C MET A 231 23.86 -13.32 -16.47
N GLN A 232 23.53 -14.61 -16.48
CA GLN A 232 24.40 -15.66 -15.94
C GLN A 232 25.57 -16.02 -16.86
N ASN A 233 25.36 -15.99 -18.18
CA ASN A 233 26.35 -16.48 -19.16
C ASN A 233 27.18 -15.37 -19.81
N LEU A 234 26.70 -14.12 -19.83
CA LEU A 234 27.37 -13.02 -20.52
C LEU A 234 28.13 -12.07 -19.59
N VAL A 235 27.85 -12.09 -18.27
CA VAL A 235 28.51 -11.22 -17.26
C VAL A 235 29.68 -11.93 -16.54
N SER A 236 29.84 -13.24 -16.72
CA SER A 236 30.76 -14.09 -15.95
C SER A 236 32.20 -14.17 -16.49
N PHE A 237 32.65 -13.19 -17.31
CA PHE A 237 34.01 -13.20 -17.91
C PHE A 237 35.02 -12.19 -17.34
N GLU A 238 34.69 -11.38 -16.32
CA GLU A 238 35.62 -10.36 -15.79
C GLU A 238 36.42 -10.76 -14.53
N SER A 239 36.43 -12.02 -14.10
CA SER A 239 37.23 -12.46 -12.93
C SER A 239 38.45 -13.31 -13.28
N LYS A 240 39.37 -12.76 -14.08
CA LYS A 240 40.77 -13.23 -14.13
C LYS A 240 41.73 -12.05 -14.26
N THR A 241 42.15 -11.49 -13.13
CA THR A 241 43.39 -10.70 -13.03
C THR A 241 44.05 -10.88 -11.66
N GLU A 242 45.29 -11.37 -11.72
CA GLU A 242 46.47 -10.88 -11.00
C GLU A 242 46.49 -10.91 -9.47
N GLU A 243 47.34 -11.80 -8.92
CA GLU A 243 47.96 -11.63 -7.60
C GLU A 243 49.05 -10.56 -7.64
N PRO A 244 49.29 -9.89 -6.50
CA PRO A 244 50.67 -9.86 -6.01
C PRO A 244 50.81 -10.21 -4.52
N ALA A 245 51.91 -10.89 -4.23
CA ALA A 245 52.42 -11.22 -2.91
C ALA A 245 52.88 -9.99 -2.11
N THR A 246 52.80 -10.06 -0.78
CA THR A 246 53.91 -9.96 0.20
C THR A 246 53.41 -9.60 1.60
N GLY A 247 54.09 -10.13 2.63
CA GLY A 247 54.24 -9.43 3.93
C GLY A 247 53.72 -10.14 5.17
N GLN A 248 54.57 -10.94 5.81
CA GLN A 248 54.42 -11.46 7.18
C GLN A 248 54.85 -10.45 8.26
N GLY A 249 54.32 -10.65 9.47
CA GLY A 249 54.84 -10.16 10.77
C GLY A 249 53.82 -9.25 11.48
N GLY A 250 53.35 -9.46 12.71
CA GLY A 250 53.74 -10.32 13.82
C GLY A 250 53.67 -9.49 15.11
N ALA A 251 52.82 -9.87 16.08
CA ALA A 251 53.01 -9.74 17.55
C ALA A 251 51.68 -9.76 18.33
N LYS A 252 51.71 -10.50 19.46
CA LYS A 252 50.64 -10.79 20.41
C LYS A 252 50.43 -9.66 21.42
N ALA A 253 49.19 -9.45 21.85
CA ALA A 253 48.86 -9.05 23.22
C ALA A 253 47.49 -9.63 23.61
N SER A 254 47.50 -10.53 24.58
CA SER A 254 46.36 -11.23 25.17
C SER A 254 45.74 -10.41 26.29
N GLY A 255 44.44 -10.13 26.18
CA GLY A 255 43.59 -9.63 27.25
C GLY A 255 42.25 -10.33 27.19
N VAL A 256 42.01 -11.26 28.12
CA VAL A 256 40.84 -12.14 28.18
C VAL A 256 39.64 -11.37 28.73
N MET A 257 38.61 -11.20 27.91
CA MET A 257 37.21 -11.05 28.36
C MET A 257 36.47 -12.37 28.08
N PRO A 258 35.52 -12.79 28.93
CA PRO A 258 34.84 -14.07 28.78
C PRO A 258 33.94 -14.07 27.54
N SER A 259 34.29 -14.90 26.57
CA SER A 259 33.44 -15.23 25.43
C SER A 259 32.18 -15.95 25.90
N ALA A 260 31.01 -15.43 25.50
CA ALA A 260 29.77 -16.19 25.47
C ALA A 260 29.97 -17.51 24.71
N PRO A 261 29.28 -18.62 25.08
CA PRO A 261 29.53 -19.92 24.49
C PRO A 261 29.23 -19.91 23.00
N ALA A 262 30.28 -20.09 22.19
CA ALA A 262 30.18 -20.33 20.77
C ALA A 262 29.58 -21.73 20.54
N SER A 263 28.26 -21.81 20.45
CA SER A 263 27.58 -22.90 19.74
C SER A 263 27.73 -22.61 18.25
N THR A 264 28.77 -23.14 17.61
CA THR A 264 28.85 -23.27 16.15
C THR A 264 27.84 -24.32 15.67
N LYS A 265 26.55 -23.95 15.65
CA LYS A 265 25.61 -24.55 14.69
C LYS A 265 25.87 -23.84 13.37
N LYS A 266 26.25 -24.58 12.32
CA LYS A 266 26.17 -24.09 10.94
C LYS A 266 24.77 -23.48 10.77
N TYR A 267 24.68 -22.19 10.49
CA TYR A 267 23.41 -21.57 10.12
C TYR A 267 22.95 -22.19 8.81
N VAL A 268 22.04 -23.15 8.90
CA VAL A 268 21.30 -23.67 7.74
C VAL A 268 20.18 -22.66 7.54
N ALA A 269 20.24 -21.90 6.44
CA ALA A 269 19.22 -20.92 6.12
C ALA A 269 17.84 -21.61 6.09
N PRO A 270 16.84 -21.11 6.85
CA PRO A 270 15.50 -21.67 6.85
C PRO A 270 14.91 -21.73 5.43
N LYS A 271 14.03 -22.71 5.16
CA LYS A 271 13.35 -22.86 3.85
C LYS A 271 12.58 -21.59 3.45
N LEU A 272 12.25 -20.75 4.43
CA LEU A 272 11.55 -19.49 4.28
C LEU A 272 12.42 -18.34 3.72
N ASP A 273 13.72 -18.32 4.02
CA ASP A 273 14.62 -17.21 3.67
C ASP A 273 14.67 -16.89 2.16
N PRO A 274 14.79 -17.88 1.25
CA PRO A 274 14.82 -17.60 -0.18
C PRO A 274 13.54 -16.93 -0.69
N LEU A 275 12.37 -17.31 -0.15
CA LEU A 275 11.08 -16.71 -0.53
C LEU A 275 11.00 -15.25 -0.06
N LEU A 276 11.44 -14.98 1.17
CA LEU A 276 11.44 -13.62 1.72
C LEU A 276 12.47 -12.70 1.06
N LYS A 277 13.64 -13.22 0.70
CA LYS A 277 14.65 -12.50 -0.09
C LYS A 277 14.10 -12.10 -1.45
N ARG A 278 13.47 -13.05 -2.14
CA ARG A 278 12.88 -12.80 -3.45
C ARG A 278 11.68 -11.85 -3.33
N MET A 279 10.86 -11.97 -2.28
CA MET A 279 9.76 -11.04 -1.99
C MET A 279 10.24 -9.60 -1.94
N VAL A 280 11.33 -9.34 -1.19
CA VAL A 280 11.94 -8.00 -1.10
C VAL A 280 12.55 -7.56 -2.43
N ALA A 281 13.23 -8.46 -3.13
CA ALA A 281 13.86 -8.15 -4.42
C ALA A 281 12.84 -7.74 -5.49
N GLU A 282 11.63 -8.31 -5.43
CA GLU A 282 10.54 -8.00 -6.36
C GLU A 282 9.62 -6.86 -5.87
N GLY A 283 10.03 -6.15 -4.81
CA GLY A 283 9.31 -4.99 -4.30
C GLY A 283 7.94 -5.31 -3.68
N ALA A 284 7.69 -6.57 -3.31
CA ALA A 284 6.42 -6.97 -2.72
C ALA A 284 6.28 -6.49 -1.26
N SER A 285 5.07 -6.05 -0.90
CA SER A 285 4.72 -5.64 0.47
C SER A 285 4.34 -6.81 1.37
N ASP A 286 3.67 -7.83 0.81
CA ASP A 286 3.18 -9.00 1.54
C ASP A 286 3.42 -10.30 0.75
N LEU A 287 3.87 -11.37 1.42
CA LEU A 287 3.88 -12.74 0.92
C LEU A 287 2.73 -13.53 1.54
N HIS A 288 1.94 -14.18 0.71
CA HIS A 288 0.81 -15.00 1.07
C HIS A 288 1.06 -16.46 0.69
N LEU A 289 0.97 -17.34 1.68
CA LEU A 289 0.99 -18.79 1.53
C LEU A 289 -0.35 -19.34 2.00
N SER A 290 -0.94 -20.28 1.26
CA SER A 290 -2.19 -20.94 1.63
C SER A 290 -2.19 -22.35 1.06
N GLY A 291 -2.64 -23.31 1.86
CA GLY A 291 -2.76 -24.72 1.46
C GLY A 291 -3.62 -24.88 0.22
N ASN A 292 -3.16 -25.72 -0.71
CA ASN A 292 -3.77 -26.00 -2.00
C ASN A 292 -3.84 -24.81 -2.97
N HIS A 293 -3.08 -23.74 -2.71
CA HIS A 293 -2.95 -22.59 -3.58
C HIS A 293 -1.51 -22.35 -4.00
N ARG A 294 -1.32 -21.61 -5.10
CA ARG A 294 0.01 -21.06 -5.45
C ARG A 294 0.36 -19.91 -4.49
N PRO A 295 1.62 -19.79 -4.05
CA PRO A 295 2.11 -18.62 -3.34
C PRO A 295 1.78 -17.33 -4.10
N ARG A 296 1.45 -16.28 -3.36
CA ARG A 296 1.10 -14.97 -3.94
C ARG A 296 1.86 -13.86 -3.25
N TRP A 297 2.26 -12.85 -3.99
CA TRP A 297 2.80 -11.61 -3.44
C TRP A 297 1.86 -10.44 -3.68
N ARG A 298 1.90 -9.46 -2.80
CA ARG A 298 1.26 -8.17 -3.01
C ARG A 298 2.28 -7.16 -3.50
N ILE A 299 2.11 -6.64 -4.70
CA ILE A 299 2.96 -5.59 -5.29
C ILE A 299 2.04 -4.42 -5.62
N ASP A 300 2.38 -3.22 -5.13
CA ASP A 300 1.59 -1.98 -5.31
C ASP A 300 0.10 -2.10 -4.96
N GLY A 301 -0.22 -2.95 -3.98
CA GLY A 301 -1.58 -3.20 -3.49
C GLY A 301 -2.31 -4.34 -4.20
N GLU A 302 -1.79 -4.85 -5.31
CA GLU A 302 -2.39 -5.96 -6.07
C GLU A 302 -1.79 -7.30 -5.68
N MET A 303 -2.64 -8.33 -5.50
CA MET A 303 -2.19 -9.69 -5.22
C MET A 303 -1.92 -10.44 -6.53
N ARG A 304 -0.72 -10.99 -6.67
CA ARG A 304 -0.24 -11.68 -7.86
C ARG A 304 0.30 -13.06 -7.49
N GLU A 305 -0.03 -14.09 -8.28
CA GLU A 305 0.57 -15.41 -8.10
C GLU A 305 2.05 -15.38 -8.51
N ILE A 306 2.88 -16.09 -7.76
CA ILE A 306 4.28 -16.32 -8.14
C ILE A 306 4.27 -17.37 -9.26
N ALA A 307 4.44 -16.92 -10.50
CA ALA A 307 4.18 -17.72 -11.70
C ALA A 307 4.97 -19.05 -11.74
N ASP A 308 6.23 -19.02 -11.29
CA ASP A 308 7.12 -20.17 -11.23
C ASP A 308 6.96 -21.01 -9.94
N ALA A 309 6.13 -20.58 -8.99
CA ALA A 309 5.84 -21.34 -7.80
C ALA A 309 4.75 -22.40 -8.07
N LYS A 310 4.97 -23.62 -7.57
CA LYS A 310 3.98 -24.69 -7.61
C LYS A 310 2.86 -24.44 -6.60
N VAL A 311 1.70 -25.08 -6.82
CA VAL A 311 0.66 -25.18 -5.80
C VAL A 311 1.27 -25.89 -4.58
N LEU A 312 1.14 -25.29 -3.41
CA LEU A 312 1.64 -25.86 -2.16
C LEU A 312 0.54 -26.64 -1.47
N THR A 313 0.84 -27.82 -0.94
CA THR A 313 -0.06 -28.52 -0.01
C THR A 313 -0.02 -27.86 1.37
N GLU A 314 -1.03 -28.12 2.20
CA GLU A 314 -1.05 -27.66 3.60
C GLU A 314 0.24 -28.06 4.36
N THR A 315 0.71 -29.29 4.17
CA THR A 315 1.95 -29.78 4.79
C THR A 315 3.16 -28.99 4.32
N GLN A 316 3.26 -28.67 3.03
CA GLN A 316 4.36 -27.88 2.49
C GLN A 316 4.35 -26.45 3.01
N VAL A 317 3.16 -25.84 3.13
CA VAL A 317 3.01 -24.51 3.72
C VAL A 317 3.50 -24.53 5.17
N TYR A 318 3.08 -25.52 5.97
CA TYR A 318 3.54 -25.66 7.34
C TYR A 318 5.06 -25.85 7.44
N GLU A 319 5.67 -26.73 6.65
CA GLU A 319 7.12 -26.95 6.66
C GLU A 319 7.93 -25.68 6.35
N ILE A 320 7.44 -24.83 5.43
CA ILE A 320 8.08 -23.56 5.08
C ILE A 320 8.03 -22.63 6.29
N ILE A 321 6.85 -22.42 6.86
CA ILE A 321 6.63 -21.45 7.93
C ILE A 321 7.27 -21.92 9.25
N GLU A 322 7.15 -23.21 9.59
CA GLU A 322 7.70 -23.83 10.80
C GLU A 322 9.21 -23.55 10.91
N SER A 323 9.93 -23.53 9.77
CA SER A 323 11.37 -23.25 9.75
C SER A 323 11.76 -21.87 10.28
N GLY A 324 10.83 -20.89 10.23
CA GLY A 324 11.01 -19.54 10.76
C GLY A 324 10.18 -19.23 12.01
N MET A 325 9.36 -20.18 12.48
CA MET A 325 8.42 -19.97 13.58
C MET A 325 9.10 -20.21 14.94
N PRO A 326 9.06 -19.24 15.88
CA PRO A 326 9.55 -19.47 17.24
C PRO A 326 8.79 -20.59 17.96
N GLU A 327 9.46 -21.35 18.84
CA GLU A 327 8.85 -22.51 19.53
C GLU A 327 7.58 -22.13 20.31
N ARG A 328 7.56 -20.95 20.94
CA ARG A 328 6.38 -20.40 21.62
C ARG A 328 5.20 -20.24 20.67
N ASN A 329 5.43 -19.58 19.53
CA ASN A 329 4.41 -19.35 18.50
C ASN A 329 3.95 -20.66 17.86
N ARG A 330 4.83 -21.65 17.76
CA ARG A 330 4.46 -23.00 17.32
C ARG A 330 3.48 -23.66 18.26
N LYS A 331 3.72 -23.62 19.57
CA LYS A 331 2.79 -24.14 20.58
C LYS A 331 1.45 -23.39 20.51
N GLN A 332 1.50 -22.06 20.47
CA GLN A 332 0.31 -21.24 20.34
C GLN A 332 -0.51 -21.60 19.09
N PHE A 333 0.12 -21.68 17.91
CA PHE A 333 -0.56 -22.03 16.67
C PHE A 333 -1.21 -23.43 16.73
N LEU A 334 -0.58 -24.40 17.41
CA LEU A 334 -1.12 -25.74 17.58
C LEU A 334 -2.34 -25.77 18.52
N GLU A 335 -2.41 -24.85 19.50
CA GLU A 335 -3.48 -24.77 20.50
C GLU A 335 -4.63 -23.85 20.06
N GLU A 336 -4.31 -22.69 19.49
CA GLU A 336 -5.25 -21.59 19.21
C GLU A 336 -5.62 -21.46 17.72
N ASN A 337 -4.91 -22.16 16.82
CA ASN A 337 -5.06 -22.13 15.35
C ASN A 337 -4.62 -20.83 14.65
N ASP A 338 -4.10 -19.84 15.37
CA ASP A 338 -3.39 -18.69 14.81
C ASP A 338 -2.19 -18.26 15.68
N SER A 339 -1.28 -17.49 15.09
CA SER A 339 -0.18 -16.85 15.82
C SER A 339 0.47 -15.74 14.99
N ASP A 340 0.88 -14.66 15.66
CA ASP A 340 1.66 -13.55 15.10
C ASP A 340 3.09 -13.55 15.68
N PHE A 341 4.10 -13.33 14.83
CA PHE A 341 5.49 -13.15 15.26
C PHE A 341 6.29 -12.31 14.26
N ALA A 342 7.43 -11.79 14.70
CA ALA A 342 8.41 -11.18 13.80
C ALA A 342 9.47 -12.21 13.35
N TYR A 343 9.90 -12.10 12.11
CA TYR A 343 10.99 -12.86 11.53
C TYR A 343 12.01 -11.91 10.90
N ALA A 344 13.31 -12.20 11.01
CA ALA A 344 14.36 -11.34 10.47
C ALA A 344 15.26 -12.15 9.54
N VAL A 345 15.43 -11.67 8.31
CA VAL A 345 16.44 -12.19 7.39
C VAL A 345 17.63 -11.20 7.43
N PRO A 346 18.82 -11.64 7.89
CA PRO A 346 20.00 -10.77 7.95
C PRO A 346 20.28 -10.08 6.62
N ASP A 347 20.62 -8.79 6.69
CA ASP A 347 20.95 -7.92 5.55
C ASP A 347 19.86 -7.73 4.49
N VAL A 348 18.62 -8.18 4.76
CA VAL A 348 17.49 -8.11 3.83
C VAL A 348 16.38 -7.25 4.42
N ALA A 349 15.63 -7.77 5.38
CA ALA A 349 14.51 -7.08 6.02
C ALA A 349 14.04 -7.83 7.27
N ARG A 350 13.23 -7.16 8.08
CA ARG A 350 12.34 -7.81 9.05
C ARG A 350 10.97 -8.00 8.43
N PHE A 351 10.25 -8.99 8.93
CA PHE A 351 8.94 -9.37 8.44
C PHE A 351 8.01 -9.57 9.62
N ARG A 352 6.77 -9.09 9.50
CA ARG A 352 5.69 -9.48 10.41
C ARG A 352 4.99 -10.67 9.80
N CYS A 353 5.01 -11.80 10.49
CA CYS A 353 4.44 -13.06 10.08
C CYS A 353 3.15 -13.32 10.88
N ASN A 354 2.05 -13.54 10.18
CA ASN A 354 0.82 -14.07 10.73
C ASN A 354 0.60 -15.47 10.15
N VAL A 355 0.24 -16.43 10.98
CA VAL A 355 -0.03 -17.82 10.59
C VAL A 355 -1.39 -18.19 11.15
N PHE A 356 -2.22 -18.87 10.37
CA PHE A 356 -3.60 -19.16 10.71
C PHE A 356 -4.09 -20.45 10.03
N ARG A 357 -5.22 -20.98 10.47
CA ARG A 357 -5.96 -22.03 9.76
C ARG A 357 -7.24 -21.48 9.14
N ASP A 358 -7.54 -21.92 7.93
CA ASP A 358 -8.81 -21.66 7.24
C ASP A 358 -9.42 -22.97 6.73
N HIS A 359 -10.48 -22.88 5.93
CA HIS A 359 -11.13 -24.06 5.33
C HIS A 359 -10.21 -24.85 4.39
N ASN A 360 -9.19 -24.22 3.80
CA ASN A 360 -8.25 -24.82 2.87
C ASN A 360 -7.00 -25.40 3.57
N GLY A 361 -6.91 -25.26 4.90
CA GLY A 361 -5.80 -25.75 5.73
C GLY A 361 -5.01 -24.60 6.35
N ILE A 362 -3.69 -24.74 6.38
CA ILE A 362 -2.76 -23.77 6.97
C ILE A 362 -2.45 -22.65 5.97
N GLY A 363 -2.47 -21.40 6.45
CA GLY A 363 -2.10 -20.21 5.71
C GLY A 363 -1.14 -19.31 6.50
N SER A 364 -0.44 -18.44 5.78
CA SER A 364 0.38 -17.39 6.38
C SER A 364 0.47 -16.14 5.50
N VAL A 365 0.51 -14.99 6.16
CA VAL A 365 0.83 -13.69 5.56
C VAL A 365 2.08 -13.13 6.19
N MET A 366 3.05 -12.73 5.39
CA MET A 366 4.32 -12.16 5.82
C MET A 366 4.53 -10.80 5.20
N ARG A 367 4.56 -9.75 6.01
CA ARG A 367 4.69 -8.36 5.55
C ARG A 367 6.11 -7.86 5.76
N VAL A 368 6.73 -7.26 4.74
CA VAL A 368 8.01 -6.56 4.88
C VAL A 368 7.84 -5.39 5.84
N ILE A 369 8.73 -5.32 6.81
CA ILE A 369 8.84 -4.21 7.74
C ILE A 369 9.96 -3.27 7.23
N PRO A 370 9.66 -2.02 6.86
CA PRO A 370 10.64 -1.08 6.32
C PRO A 370 11.81 -0.85 7.30
N SER A 371 13.05 -0.99 6.80
CA SER A 371 14.26 -0.83 7.63
C SER A 371 14.79 0.62 7.66
N LYS A 372 14.43 1.45 6.68
CA LYS A 372 14.92 2.82 6.58
C LYS A 372 14.09 3.76 7.46
N ILE A 373 14.73 4.32 8.47
CA ILE A 373 14.16 5.38 9.31
C ILE A 373 14.30 6.71 8.56
N LEU A 374 13.18 7.41 8.35
CA LEU A 374 13.18 8.75 7.77
C LEU A 374 13.49 9.79 8.85
N THR A 375 14.20 10.85 8.48
CA THR A 375 14.46 11.99 9.38
C THR A 375 13.22 12.86 9.56
N LEU A 376 13.18 13.68 10.61
CA LEU A 376 12.08 14.63 10.85
C LEU A 376 11.89 15.57 9.65
N GLU A 377 13.00 16.00 9.05
CA GLU A 377 13.05 16.90 7.89
C GLU A 377 12.52 16.21 6.63
N GLN A 378 12.91 14.96 6.39
CA GLN A 378 12.40 14.18 5.24
C GLN A 378 10.89 13.91 5.35
N LEU A 379 10.37 13.77 6.57
CA LEU A 379 8.94 13.66 6.82
C LEU A 379 8.21 15.01 6.77
N GLY A 380 8.94 16.13 6.72
CA GLY A 380 8.37 17.47 6.74
C GLY A 380 7.67 17.80 8.07
N LEU A 381 8.13 17.22 9.18
CA LEU A 381 7.52 17.46 10.50
C LEU A 381 7.84 18.89 10.98
N PRO A 382 6.84 19.60 11.55
CA PRO A 382 7.03 20.99 11.95
C PRO A 382 7.92 21.10 13.19
N GLU A 383 8.51 22.28 13.38
CA GLU A 383 9.45 22.54 14.47
C GLU A 383 8.85 22.26 15.87
N GLY A 384 7.53 22.45 16.04
CA GLY A 384 6.81 22.10 17.26
C GLY A 384 6.98 20.63 17.66
N VAL A 385 6.97 19.72 16.69
CA VAL A 385 7.18 18.27 16.92
C VAL A 385 8.63 17.98 17.29
N ARG A 386 9.60 18.66 16.66
CA ARG A 386 11.01 18.57 17.05
C ARG A 386 11.21 18.99 18.51
N ARG A 387 10.61 20.11 18.92
CA ARG A 387 10.67 20.60 20.32
C ARG A 387 10.09 19.61 21.33
N MET A 388 9.11 18.79 20.95
CA MET A 388 8.60 17.73 21.82
C MET A 388 9.70 16.73 22.20
N CYS A 389 10.61 16.42 21.28
CA CYS A 389 11.73 15.49 21.49
C CYS A 389 12.82 16.03 22.43
N ASP A 390 12.89 17.35 22.56
CA ASP A 390 13.87 18.06 23.39
C ASP A 390 13.40 18.15 24.87
N ASN A 391 12.17 17.73 25.20
CA ASN A 391 11.68 17.77 26.58
C ASN A 391 12.48 16.83 27.50
N PRO A 392 12.74 17.22 28.75
CA PRO A 392 13.42 16.35 29.70
C PRO A 392 12.52 15.19 30.17
N LYS A 393 11.22 15.44 30.32
CA LYS A 393 10.21 14.48 30.79
C LYS A 393 8.80 14.83 30.30
N GLY A 394 7.86 13.91 30.46
CA GLY A 394 6.44 14.09 30.16
C GLY A 394 5.92 13.11 29.13
N LEU A 395 4.75 13.39 28.56
CA LEU A 395 4.04 12.50 27.63
C LEU A 395 3.89 13.16 26.26
N VAL A 396 4.31 12.45 25.21
CA VAL A 396 4.13 12.83 23.81
C VAL A 396 3.37 11.73 23.08
N LEU A 397 2.31 12.11 22.38
CA LEU A 397 1.42 11.15 21.73
C LEU A 397 1.38 11.36 20.24
N VAL A 398 1.53 10.29 19.47
CA VAL A 398 1.31 10.28 18.02
C VAL A 398 0.06 9.46 17.74
N THR A 399 -0.98 10.09 17.21
CA THR A 399 -2.30 9.48 17.05
C THR A 399 -2.78 9.54 15.61
N GLY A 400 -3.84 8.79 15.32
CA GLY A 400 -4.42 8.66 13.99
C GLY A 400 -4.86 7.22 13.69
N PRO A 401 -5.62 7.02 12.61
CA PRO A 401 -6.13 5.70 12.23
C PRO A 401 -4.99 4.72 11.88
N THR A 402 -5.34 3.44 11.74
CA THR A 402 -4.41 2.43 11.24
C THR A 402 -3.86 2.84 9.88
N GLY A 403 -2.55 2.66 9.69
CA GLY A 403 -1.89 3.01 8.42
C GLY A 403 -1.68 4.51 8.19
N SER A 404 -1.92 5.36 9.20
CA SER A 404 -1.64 6.80 9.08
C SER A 404 -0.16 7.17 9.18
N GLY A 405 0.74 6.22 9.46
CA GLY A 405 2.19 6.47 9.56
C GLY A 405 2.70 6.85 10.95
N LYS A 406 1.94 6.56 12.02
CA LYS A 406 2.32 6.84 13.42
C LYS A 406 3.70 6.29 13.78
N SER A 407 3.94 5.00 13.50
CA SER A 407 5.21 4.35 13.80
C SER A 407 6.38 4.98 13.04
N THR A 408 6.15 5.42 11.79
CA THR A 408 7.17 6.13 11.00
C THR A 408 7.54 7.47 11.64
N THR A 409 6.54 8.23 12.09
CA THR A 409 6.76 9.50 12.80
C THR A 409 7.48 9.27 14.13
N LEU A 410 7.07 8.27 14.93
CA LEU A 410 7.74 7.94 16.19
C LEU A 410 9.17 7.45 15.99
N ALA A 411 9.42 6.61 14.98
CA ALA A 411 10.77 6.18 14.63
C ALA A 411 11.65 7.40 14.28
N ALA A 412 11.13 8.37 13.51
CA ALA A 412 11.87 9.60 13.21
C ALA A 412 12.19 10.43 14.48
N MET A 413 11.24 10.52 15.41
CA MET A 413 11.42 11.22 16.69
C MET A 413 12.45 10.53 17.58
N ILE A 414 12.35 9.21 17.77
CA ILE A 414 13.30 8.42 18.55
C ILE A 414 14.69 8.46 17.92
N ASP A 415 14.79 8.39 16.59
CA ASP A 415 16.08 8.47 15.90
C ASP A 415 16.70 9.88 15.96
N TYR A 416 15.88 10.94 15.98
CA TYR A 416 16.36 12.29 16.28
C TYR A 416 16.94 12.36 17.70
N ILE A 417 16.24 11.83 18.71
CA ILE A 417 16.73 11.78 20.10
C ILE A 417 18.06 11.00 20.16
N ASN A 418 18.10 9.82 19.54
CA ASN A 418 19.27 8.94 19.52
C ASN A 418 20.53 9.61 18.91
N ARG A 419 20.33 10.52 17.95
CA ARG A 419 21.40 11.30 17.31
C ARG A 419 21.83 12.54 18.06
N ASN A 420 20.98 13.07 18.95
CA ASN A 420 21.19 14.40 19.52
C ASN A 420 21.38 14.38 21.05
N ARG A 421 20.93 13.35 21.74
CA ARG A 421 21.01 13.21 23.20
C ARG A 421 21.94 12.07 23.60
N ARG A 422 22.41 12.10 24.85
CA ARG A 422 23.10 10.98 25.50
C ARG A 422 22.14 10.43 26.54
N SER A 423 21.27 9.54 26.09
CA SER A 423 20.17 9.02 26.91
C SER A 423 20.06 7.51 26.79
N HIS A 424 19.37 6.88 27.74
CA HIS A 424 18.91 5.52 27.62
C HIS A 424 17.47 5.50 27.13
N ILE A 425 17.25 4.88 25.96
CA ILE A 425 15.95 4.76 25.30
C ILE A 425 15.52 3.30 25.35
N ILE A 426 14.35 3.06 25.93
CA ILE A 426 13.70 1.74 25.91
C ILE A 426 12.45 1.82 25.05
N THR A 427 12.31 0.92 24.07
CA THR A 427 11.06 0.78 23.30
C THR A 427 10.37 -0.53 23.64
N LEU A 428 9.04 -0.46 23.76
CA LEU A 428 8.16 -1.60 24.00
C LEU A 428 7.19 -1.66 22.81
N GLU A 429 7.28 -2.71 22.00
CA GLU A 429 6.59 -2.81 20.71
C GLU A 429 5.99 -4.22 20.50
N ASP A 430 5.02 -4.33 19.59
CA ASP A 430 4.32 -5.58 19.28
C ASP A 430 3.86 -5.62 17.80
N PRO A 431 4.72 -6.07 16.85
CA PRO A 431 6.14 -6.36 16.99
C PRO A 431 7.03 -5.10 16.83
N ILE A 432 8.35 -5.25 16.95
CA ILE A 432 9.29 -4.16 16.63
C ILE A 432 9.26 -3.87 15.12
N GLU A 433 8.88 -2.63 14.77
CA GLU A 433 8.80 -2.18 13.37
C GLU A 433 10.15 -1.60 12.89
N PHE A 434 10.66 -0.57 13.53
CA PHE A 434 11.90 0.08 13.10
C PHE A 434 13.05 -0.29 14.03
N VAL A 435 14.16 -0.82 13.48
CA VAL A 435 15.34 -1.15 14.28
C VAL A 435 16.24 0.06 14.43
N HIS A 436 16.36 0.56 15.66
CA HIS A 436 17.24 1.64 16.02
C HIS A 436 18.61 1.09 16.44
N LYS A 437 19.64 1.36 15.63
CA LYS A 437 21.02 1.17 16.08
C LYS A 437 21.37 2.25 17.10
N SER A 438 22.01 1.87 18.20
CA SER A 438 22.51 2.83 19.20
C SER A 438 23.50 3.79 18.56
N GLN A 439 23.39 5.08 18.89
CA GLN A 439 24.27 6.14 18.39
C GLN A 439 24.84 6.93 19.57
N ARG A 440 24.38 8.17 19.82
CA ARG A 440 24.76 8.91 21.03
C ARG A 440 23.97 8.43 22.25
N SER A 441 22.78 7.91 22.03
CA SER A 441 21.98 7.22 23.03
C SER A 441 22.15 5.70 22.93
N LEU A 442 21.96 5.02 24.06
CA LEU A 442 21.76 3.58 24.11
C LEU A 442 20.29 3.30 23.80
N VAL A 443 20.02 2.38 22.87
CA VAL A 443 18.66 2.00 22.48
C VAL A 443 18.44 0.51 22.71
N ASN A 444 17.49 0.18 23.58
CA ASN A 444 17.06 -1.17 23.88
C ASN A 444 15.60 -1.37 23.47
N GLN A 445 15.38 -2.19 22.43
CA GLN A 445 14.02 -2.46 21.93
C GLN A 445 13.53 -3.83 22.40
N ARG A 446 12.32 -3.85 22.97
CA ARG A 446 11.70 -5.04 23.53
C ARG A 446 10.40 -5.33 22.80
N GLU A 447 10.28 -6.57 22.34
CA GLU A 447 9.11 -7.06 21.63
C GLU A 447 8.24 -7.87 22.61
N VAL A 448 6.94 -7.58 22.65
CA VAL A 448 5.98 -8.42 23.35
C VAL A 448 5.94 -9.80 22.70
N GLY A 449 6.03 -10.84 23.51
CA GLY A 449 6.27 -12.21 23.05
C GLY A 449 7.72 -12.64 23.31
N PRO A 450 8.67 -12.35 22.40
CA PRO A 450 10.06 -12.81 22.51
C PRO A 450 10.85 -12.23 23.69
N HIS A 451 10.69 -10.94 24.00
CA HIS A 451 11.52 -10.24 25.01
C HIS A 451 10.77 -9.96 26.32
N THR A 452 9.43 -9.99 26.30
CA THR A 452 8.57 -9.74 27.46
C THR A 452 7.20 -10.39 27.27
N GLN A 453 6.47 -10.62 28.35
CA GLN A 453 5.14 -11.28 28.28
C GLN A 453 4.00 -10.31 27.93
N SER A 454 4.10 -9.05 28.34
CA SER A 454 3.08 -8.02 28.10
C SER A 454 3.68 -6.63 28.20
N PHE A 455 2.97 -5.62 27.69
CA PHE A 455 3.32 -4.20 27.86
C PHE A 455 3.45 -3.82 29.33
N GLY A 456 2.45 -4.15 30.17
CA GLY A 456 2.47 -3.79 31.59
C GLY A 456 3.66 -4.37 32.36
N ARG A 457 4.02 -5.64 32.09
CA ARG A 457 5.23 -6.25 32.68
C ARG A 457 6.50 -5.55 32.21
N ALA A 458 6.59 -5.26 30.90
CA ALA A 458 7.76 -4.65 30.31
C ALA A 458 7.98 -3.22 30.82
N LEU A 459 6.90 -2.45 30.97
CA LEU A 459 6.94 -1.08 31.46
C LEU A 459 7.35 -1.01 32.94
N ARG A 460 6.84 -1.93 33.77
CA ARG A 460 7.29 -2.08 35.17
C ARG A 460 8.76 -2.50 35.29
N ALA A 461 9.27 -3.29 34.35
CA ALA A 461 10.67 -3.66 34.31
C ALA A 461 11.53 -2.49 33.83
N ALA A 462 11.09 -1.76 32.80
CA ALA A 462 11.78 -0.59 32.25
C ALA A 462 12.08 0.45 33.33
N LEU A 463 11.18 0.71 34.29
CA LEU A 463 11.44 1.63 35.41
C LEU A 463 12.65 1.25 36.30
N ARG A 464 13.16 0.02 36.21
CA ARG A 464 14.37 -0.45 36.92
C ARG A 464 15.57 -0.66 35.99
N GLU A 465 15.40 -0.31 34.71
CA GLU A 465 16.43 -0.42 33.68
C GLU A 465 17.13 0.94 33.45
N ASP A 466 16.89 1.93 34.33
CA ASP A 466 17.46 3.30 34.27
C ASP A 466 17.21 4.00 32.90
N PRO A 467 15.97 4.04 32.36
CA PRO A 467 15.69 4.76 31.14
C PRO A 467 15.60 6.26 31.41
N ASP A 468 15.95 7.06 30.40
CA ASP A 468 15.51 8.47 30.33
C ASP A 468 14.20 8.58 29.54
N ILE A 469 14.04 7.70 28.55
CA ILE A 469 13.03 7.78 27.51
C ILE A 469 12.40 6.41 27.30
N VAL A 470 11.07 6.36 27.28
CA VAL A 470 10.31 5.13 27.07
C VAL A 470 9.33 5.32 25.92
N LEU A 471 9.43 4.48 24.89
CA LEU A 471 8.40 4.37 23.86
C LEU A 471 7.49 3.19 24.19
N VAL A 472 6.21 3.46 24.36
CA VAL A 472 5.15 2.46 24.53
C VAL A 472 4.36 2.40 23.22
N GLY A 473 4.49 1.31 22.46
CA GLY A 473 3.91 1.15 21.12
C GLY A 473 2.47 1.64 21.00
N GLU A 474 1.48 0.84 21.40
CA GLU A 474 0.06 1.23 21.39
C GLU A 474 -0.53 1.10 22.79
N MET A 475 -1.14 2.19 23.28
CA MET A 475 -1.78 2.21 24.60
C MET A 475 -3.25 1.82 24.48
N ARG A 476 -3.50 0.52 24.38
CA ARG A 476 -4.85 -0.04 24.16
C ARG A 476 -5.72 -0.07 25.40
N ASP A 477 -5.13 -0.46 26.53
CA ASP A 477 -5.84 -0.76 27.77
C ASP A 477 -5.51 0.23 28.91
N LYS A 478 -6.37 0.21 29.93
CA LYS A 478 -6.26 1.06 31.12
C LYS A 478 -4.94 0.85 31.86
N GLU A 479 -4.44 -0.39 31.97
CA GLU A 479 -3.20 -0.70 32.71
C GLU A 479 -2.00 -0.02 32.03
N THR A 480 -1.89 -0.16 30.71
CA THR A 480 -0.80 0.40 29.91
C THR A 480 -0.83 1.93 29.95
N ILE A 481 -2.02 2.54 29.83
CA ILE A 481 -2.17 4.00 29.95
C ILE A 481 -1.77 4.48 31.35
N ALA A 482 -2.21 3.80 32.41
CA ALA A 482 -1.89 4.17 33.78
C ALA A 482 -0.38 4.13 34.05
N LEU A 483 0.29 3.05 33.65
CA LEU A 483 1.73 2.90 33.80
C LEU A 483 2.51 3.92 32.95
N ALA A 484 2.04 4.26 31.75
CA ALA A 484 2.67 5.28 30.92
C ALA A 484 2.57 6.67 31.56
N LEU A 485 1.40 7.00 32.13
CA LEU A 485 1.21 8.24 32.89
C LEU A 485 2.09 8.30 34.14
N GLU A 486 2.18 7.21 34.90
CA GLU A 486 3.06 7.10 36.06
C GLU A 486 4.54 7.27 35.66
N THR A 487 4.96 6.61 34.58
CA THR A 487 6.33 6.71 34.04
C THR A 487 6.65 8.15 33.63
N ALA A 488 5.74 8.82 32.94
CA ALA A 488 5.90 10.22 32.55
C ALA A 488 5.96 11.15 33.78
N ASN A 489 5.17 10.87 34.82
CA ASN A 489 5.12 11.66 36.04
C ASN A 489 6.40 11.52 36.89
N THR A 490 7.00 10.33 36.87
CA THR A 490 8.20 9.98 37.65
C THR A 490 9.52 10.48 37.06
N GLY A 491 9.50 11.25 35.97
CA GLY A 491 10.70 11.91 35.45
C GLY A 491 11.14 11.50 34.06
N HIS A 492 10.41 10.61 33.40
CA HIS A 492 10.77 10.08 32.09
C HIS A 492 10.06 10.82 30.97
N LEU A 493 10.65 10.84 29.78
CA LEU A 493 9.94 11.24 28.55
C LEU A 493 9.31 10.00 27.91
N VAL A 494 7.99 9.95 27.89
CA VAL A 494 7.21 8.84 27.37
C VAL A 494 6.60 9.19 26.03
N PHE A 495 6.80 8.31 25.06
CA PHE A 495 6.15 8.34 23.76
C PHE A 495 5.11 7.23 23.68
N GLY A 496 3.99 7.46 23.00
CA GLY A 496 3.09 6.37 22.64
C GLY A 496 2.07 6.71 21.58
N THR A 497 1.30 5.69 21.17
CA THR A 497 0.25 5.84 20.17
C THR A 497 -1.15 5.51 20.69
N LEU A 498 -2.14 6.19 20.10
CA LEU A 498 -3.57 5.88 20.18
C LEU A 498 -4.19 6.03 18.79
N HIS A 499 -5.42 5.52 18.63
CA HIS A 499 -6.15 5.50 17.35
C HIS A 499 -7.21 6.62 17.22
N THR A 500 -7.06 7.69 17.99
CA THR A 500 -7.91 8.89 17.93
C THR A 500 -7.57 9.76 16.72
N SER A 501 -8.55 10.51 16.23
CA SER A 501 -8.44 11.33 15.01
C SER A 501 -8.05 12.79 15.26
N THR A 502 -8.17 13.29 16.50
CA THR A 502 -7.80 14.66 16.89
C THR A 502 -6.98 14.71 18.17
N ALA A 503 -6.26 15.80 18.37
CA ALA A 503 -5.49 16.05 19.58
C ALA A 503 -6.40 16.15 20.81
N ILE A 504 -7.55 16.80 20.69
CA ILE A 504 -8.52 16.97 21.78
C ILE A 504 -9.14 15.61 22.16
N SER A 505 -9.63 14.84 21.17
CA SER A 505 -10.20 13.51 21.44
C SER A 505 -9.18 12.53 22.01
N THR A 506 -7.89 12.74 21.74
CA THR A 506 -6.80 11.98 22.36
C THR A 506 -6.74 12.22 23.87
N VAL A 507 -6.86 13.48 24.29
CA VAL A 507 -6.89 13.84 25.71
C VAL A 507 -8.12 13.22 26.38
N ASP A 508 -9.30 13.35 25.77
CA ASP A 508 -10.55 12.74 26.26
C ASP A 508 -10.39 11.23 26.41
N ARG A 509 -9.89 10.55 25.37
CA ARG A 509 -9.71 9.09 25.37
C ARG A 509 -8.82 8.58 26.52
N ILE A 510 -7.74 9.29 26.85
CA ILE A 510 -6.86 8.88 27.95
C ILE A 510 -7.56 8.98 29.30
N ILE A 511 -8.48 9.93 29.46
CA ILE A 511 -9.24 10.10 30.70
C ILE A 511 -10.39 9.10 30.76
N ASP A 512 -11.11 8.92 29.66
CA ASP A 512 -12.38 8.17 29.61
C ASP A 512 -12.22 6.65 29.72
N VAL A 513 -11.01 6.11 29.55
CA VAL A 513 -10.72 4.69 29.84
C VAL A 513 -10.74 4.39 31.35
N PHE A 514 -10.72 5.41 32.20
CA PHE A 514 -10.80 5.25 33.65
C PHE A 514 -12.24 5.42 34.15
N PRO A 515 -12.63 4.67 35.21
CA PRO A 515 -13.91 4.84 35.88
C PRO A 515 -14.15 6.30 36.34
N PRO A 516 -15.40 6.80 36.34
CA PRO A 516 -15.72 8.21 36.64
C PRO A 516 -15.08 8.74 37.93
N GLU A 517 -14.99 7.93 38.97
CA GLU A 517 -14.39 8.28 40.26
C GLU A 517 -12.88 8.52 40.20
N GLN A 518 -12.18 7.97 39.20
CA GLN A 518 -10.73 8.15 38.99
C GLN A 518 -10.43 9.28 38.00
N GLN A 519 -11.39 9.69 37.16
CA GLN A 519 -11.13 10.63 36.06
C GLN A 519 -10.62 11.99 36.54
N ALA A 520 -11.08 12.49 37.69
CA ALA A 520 -10.60 13.77 38.24
C ALA A 520 -9.10 13.71 38.58
N GLN A 521 -8.65 12.60 39.18
CA GLN A 521 -7.23 12.38 39.48
C GLN A 521 -6.43 12.24 38.18
N ILE A 522 -6.92 11.46 37.21
CA ILE A 522 -6.26 11.25 35.93
C ILE A 522 -6.12 12.55 35.14
N ARG A 523 -7.14 13.42 35.15
CA ARG A 523 -7.06 14.76 34.53
C ARG A 523 -5.89 15.58 35.09
N THR A 524 -5.70 15.57 36.41
CA THR A 524 -4.58 16.26 37.05
C THR A 524 -3.24 15.71 36.58
N VAL A 525 -3.08 14.38 36.54
CA VAL A 525 -1.85 13.72 36.07
C VAL A 525 -1.59 14.05 34.60
N VAL A 526 -2.59 13.91 33.72
CA VAL A 526 -2.48 14.23 32.29
C VAL A 526 -2.07 15.69 32.10
N ALA A 527 -2.69 16.62 32.82
CA ALA A 527 -2.37 18.05 32.77
C ALA A 527 -0.91 18.35 33.14
N GLU A 528 -0.32 17.58 34.06
CA GLU A 528 1.08 17.75 34.48
C GLU A 528 2.08 17.19 33.47
N VAL A 529 1.75 16.04 32.86
CA VAL A 529 2.72 15.31 32.04
C VAL A 529 2.64 15.65 30.55
N ILE A 530 1.49 16.05 30.01
CA ILE A 530 1.30 16.23 28.56
C ILE A 530 2.26 17.31 27.99
N LYS A 531 3.05 16.92 26.98
CA LYS A 531 3.95 17.80 26.22
C LYS A 531 3.48 18.04 24.79
N GLY A 532 2.69 17.13 24.25
CA GLY A 532 1.97 17.39 23.02
C GLY A 532 1.30 16.16 22.43
N VAL A 533 0.42 16.42 21.47
CA VAL A 533 -0.27 15.42 20.67
C VAL A 533 -0.09 15.75 19.20
N VAL A 534 0.29 14.76 18.41
CA VAL A 534 0.43 14.83 16.95
C VAL A 534 -0.57 13.87 16.34
N SER A 535 -1.72 14.37 15.89
CA SER A 535 -2.72 13.58 15.19
C SER A 535 -2.47 13.60 13.69
N GLN A 536 -2.35 12.43 13.07
CA GLN A 536 -1.84 12.29 11.72
C GLN A 536 -2.82 11.53 10.81
N THR A 537 -2.92 11.99 9.56
CA THR A 537 -3.56 11.29 8.45
C THR A 537 -2.66 11.34 7.21
N LEU A 538 -2.81 10.38 6.30
CA LEU A 538 -2.05 10.36 5.04
C LEU A 538 -2.94 10.72 3.86
N LEU A 539 -2.40 11.59 3.00
CA LEU A 539 -2.95 11.94 1.70
C LEU A 539 -2.12 11.32 0.59
N ARG A 540 -2.77 11.03 -0.54
CA ARG A 540 -2.05 10.84 -1.80
C ARG A 540 -1.33 12.12 -2.20
N ARG A 541 -0.03 12.00 -2.50
CA ARG A 541 0.80 13.12 -2.95
C ARG A 541 0.68 13.28 -4.47
N LYS A 542 0.60 14.52 -4.96
CA LYS A 542 0.73 14.80 -6.40
C LYS A 542 2.11 14.33 -6.89
N GLY A 543 2.14 13.57 -7.98
CA GLY A 543 3.37 12.96 -8.49
C GLY A 543 3.75 11.61 -7.84
N GLY A 544 2.86 11.02 -7.03
CA GLY A 544 3.02 9.67 -6.49
C GLY A 544 3.48 9.64 -5.03
N GLY A 545 3.18 8.52 -4.35
CA GLY A 545 3.45 8.33 -2.93
C GLY A 545 2.40 8.98 -2.00
N ARG A 546 2.77 9.15 -0.73
CA ARG A 546 1.90 9.67 0.33
C ARG A 546 2.57 10.81 1.08
N ILE A 547 1.78 11.72 1.63
CA ILE A 547 2.23 12.82 2.49
C ILE A 547 1.35 12.90 3.74
N ALA A 548 1.97 13.20 4.89
CA ALA A 548 1.25 13.36 6.14
C ALA A 548 0.64 14.76 6.27
N ALA A 549 -0.62 14.83 6.67
CA ALA A 549 -1.22 16.02 7.26
C ALA A 549 -1.36 15.79 8.77
N LEU A 550 -0.97 16.79 9.54
CA LEU A 550 -0.87 16.75 10.99
C LEU A 550 -1.79 17.81 11.61
N GLU A 551 -2.38 17.44 12.72
CA GLU A 551 -2.86 18.36 13.73
C GLU A 551 -1.91 18.25 14.92
N VAL A 552 -1.38 19.39 15.38
CA VAL A 552 -0.36 19.44 16.42
C VAL A 552 -0.88 20.29 17.57
N LEU A 553 -1.01 19.67 18.74
CA LEU A 553 -1.26 20.32 20.01
C LEU A 553 0.03 20.35 20.81
N ILE A 554 0.51 21.54 21.16
CA ILE A 554 1.65 21.76 22.03
C ILE A 554 1.15 21.85 23.48
N GLY A 555 1.71 21.02 24.36
CA GLY A 555 1.42 21.06 25.79
C GLY A 555 1.95 22.34 26.42
N SER A 556 1.05 23.26 26.79
CA SER A 556 1.36 24.52 27.44
C SER A 556 0.60 24.64 28.77
N HIS A 557 0.97 25.60 29.63
CA HIS A 557 0.26 25.85 30.88
C HIS A 557 -1.24 26.09 30.68
N ALA A 558 -1.63 26.77 29.59
CA ALA A 558 -3.03 27.00 29.26
C ALA A 558 -3.76 25.68 28.96
N VAL A 559 -3.15 24.80 28.16
CA VAL A 559 -3.68 23.47 27.86
C VAL A 559 -3.80 22.64 29.14
N SER A 560 -2.74 22.59 29.95
CA SER A 560 -2.75 21.91 31.26
C SER A 560 -3.89 22.38 32.16
N ASN A 561 -4.13 23.68 32.25
CA ASN A 561 -5.22 24.22 33.08
C ASN A 561 -6.60 23.78 32.57
N LEU A 562 -6.84 23.86 31.26
CA LEU A 562 -8.10 23.41 30.66
C LEU A 562 -8.35 21.91 30.90
N ILE A 563 -7.31 21.08 30.81
CA ILE A 563 -7.39 19.65 31.11
C ILE A 563 -7.75 19.44 32.59
N ARG A 564 -7.09 20.15 33.50
CA ARG A 564 -7.36 20.05 34.94
C ARG A 564 -8.81 20.42 35.28
N GLU A 565 -9.35 21.44 34.62
CA GLU A 565 -10.73 21.90 34.79
C GLU A 565 -11.76 21.06 34.03
N GLY A 566 -11.35 20.07 33.22
CA GLY A 566 -12.25 19.27 32.39
C GLY A 566 -12.88 20.04 31.23
N LYS A 567 -12.27 21.15 30.80
CA LYS A 567 -12.74 22.03 29.72
C LYS A 567 -12.02 21.74 28.39
N ASN A 568 -11.87 20.45 28.05
CA ASN A 568 -11.09 20.01 26.88
C ASN A 568 -11.58 20.62 25.56
N HIS A 569 -12.89 20.85 25.42
CA HIS A 569 -13.47 21.53 24.26
C HIS A 569 -12.89 22.94 24.00
N GLN A 570 -12.39 23.64 25.03
CA GLN A 570 -11.78 24.97 24.88
C GLN A 570 -10.33 24.92 24.38
N ILE A 571 -9.69 23.74 24.37
CA ILE A 571 -8.32 23.57 23.86
C ILE A 571 -8.25 23.97 22.37
N PHE A 572 -9.33 23.80 21.63
CA PHE A 572 -9.46 24.24 20.25
C PHE A 572 -9.09 25.72 20.07
N ASN A 573 -9.54 26.60 20.97
CA ASN A 573 -9.23 28.03 20.91
C ASN A 573 -7.75 28.31 21.18
N ILE A 574 -7.11 27.51 22.04
CA ILE A 574 -5.67 27.62 22.29
C ILE A 574 -4.89 27.19 21.05
N MET A 575 -5.27 26.10 20.40
CA MET A 575 -4.61 25.63 19.17
C MET A 575 -4.72 26.67 18.05
N LEU A 576 -5.87 27.31 17.90
CA LEU A 576 -6.08 28.37 16.91
C LEU A 576 -5.21 29.61 17.15
N THR A 577 -5.06 30.02 18.40
CA THR A 577 -4.41 31.29 18.76
C THR A 577 -2.89 31.16 18.98
N ALA A 578 -2.41 29.99 19.39
CA ALA A 578 -1.01 29.75 19.74
C ALA A 578 -0.22 29.04 18.62
N LYS A 579 -0.45 29.39 17.35
CA LYS A 579 0.28 28.84 16.19
C LYS A 579 1.78 29.10 16.25
N ASN A 580 2.18 30.28 16.74
CA ASN A 580 3.58 30.66 16.95
C ASN A 580 4.32 29.74 17.94
N GLN A 581 3.60 29.07 18.85
CA GLN A 581 4.18 28.08 19.76
C GLN A 581 4.34 26.70 19.11
N GLY A 582 3.90 26.53 17.87
CA GLY A 582 3.95 25.28 17.11
C GLY A 582 2.64 24.52 17.06
N ASN A 583 1.53 25.10 17.55
CA ASN A 583 0.20 24.51 17.34
C ASN A 583 -0.18 24.58 15.86
N GLN A 584 -0.90 23.57 15.40
CA GLN A 584 -1.31 23.45 14.00
C GLN A 584 -2.66 22.75 13.91
N MET A 585 -3.62 23.38 13.24
CA MET A 585 -4.90 22.75 12.94
C MET A 585 -4.78 21.85 11.71
N LEU A 586 -5.55 20.76 11.66
CA LEU A 586 -5.54 19.87 10.50
C LEU A 586 -5.90 20.61 9.20
N ASN A 587 -6.99 21.39 9.20
CA ASN A 587 -7.44 22.11 8.02
C ASN A 587 -6.43 23.16 7.53
N ASP A 588 -5.65 23.77 8.44
CA ASP A 588 -4.55 24.67 8.04
C ASP A 588 -3.46 23.90 7.27
N GLN A 589 -3.10 22.70 7.74
CA GLN A 589 -2.12 21.89 7.04
C GLN A 589 -2.64 21.36 5.71
N LEU A 590 -3.90 20.90 5.68
CA LEU A 590 -4.55 20.42 4.45
C LEU A 590 -4.59 21.54 3.40
N GLU A 591 -4.96 22.75 3.81
CA GLU A 591 -4.94 23.92 2.93
C GLU A 591 -3.54 24.19 2.39
N ALA A 592 -2.52 24.23 3.25
CA ALA A 592 -1.13 24.46 2.85
C ALA A 592 -0.64 23.39 1.85
N LEU A 593 -0.92 22.11 2.10
CA LEU A 593 -0.53 21.02 1.20
C LEU A 593 -1.17 21.14 -0.19
N VAL A 594 -2.42 21.60 -0.27
CA VAL A 594 -3.09 21.82 -1.56
C VAL A 594 -2.54 23.06 -2.26
N ARG A 595 -2.37 24.17 -1.54
CA ARG A 595 -1.82 25.42 -2.10
C ARG A 595 -0.37 25.26 -2.57
N ASP A 596 0.44 24.47 -1.87
CA ASP A 596 1.80 24.10 -2.27
C ASP A 596 1.85 23.12 -3.47
N GLY A 597 0.70 22.68 -3.98
CA GLY A 597 0.64 21.69 -5.06
C GLY A 597 1.09 20.29 -4.66
N LYS A 598 1.14 19.97 -3.36
CA LYS A 598 1.58 18.65 -2.85
C LYS A 598 0.44 17.63 -2.79
N ALA A 599 -0.80 18.05 -2.66
CA ALA A 599 -1.99 17.19 -2.62
C ALA A 599 -3.13 17.76 -3.47
N GLU A 600 -4.03 16.90 -3.95
CA GLU A 600 -5.26 17.33 -4.63
C GLU A 600 -6.30 17.87 -3.63
N TYR A 601 -7.10 18.84 -4.04
CA TYR A 601 -8.16 19.41 -3.21
C TYR A 601 -9.15 18.35 -2.73
N ASP A 602 -9.59 17.46 -3.62
CA ASP A 602 -10.58 16.43 -3.27
C ASP A 602 -10.00 15.42 -2.26
N GLU A 603 -8.72 15.09 -2.38
CA GLU A 603 -8.02 14.25 -1.41
C GLU A 603 -7.97 14.93 -0.04
N ALA A 604 -7.64 16.23 0.01
CA ALA A 604 -7.62 17.00 1.23
C ALA A 604 -9.02 17.11 1.87
N LEU A 605 -10.06 17.36 1.07
CA LEU A 605 -11.44 17.43 1.52
C LEU A 605 -11.94 16.08 2.08
N MET A 606 -11.52 14.95 1.52
CA MET A 606 -11.85 13.63 2.09
C MET A 606 -11.23 13.39 3.47
N LYS A 607 -10.10 14.04 3.78
CA LYS A 607 -9.39 13.89 5.06
C LYS A 607 -9.71 14.98 6.08
N ALA A 608 -10.37 16.06 5.65
CA ALA A 608 -10.78 17.15 6.52
C ALA A 608 -11.80 16.69 7.56
N LEU A 609 -11.65 17.21 8.78
CA LEU A 609 -12.63 17.00 9.86
C LEU A 609 -13.82 17.93 9.69
N ASP A 610 -13.55 19.21 9.39
CA ASP A 610 -14.56 20.20 9.01
C ASP A 610 -14.45 20.47 7.50
N LYS A 611 -15.21 19.70 6.72
CA LYS A 611 -15.22 19.81 5.25
C LYS A 611 -15.82 21.12 4.76
N PRO A 612 -16.95 21.63 5.32
CA PRO A 612 -17.46 22.95 4.97
C PRO A 612 -16.43 24.05 5.16
N GLU A 613 -15.72 24.06 6.29
CA GLU A 613 -14.71 25.08 6.59
C GLU A 613 -13.53 25.01 5.61
N LEU A 614 -13.04 23.81 5.29
CA LEU A 614 -11.98 23.65 4.30
C LEU A 614 -12.44 24.09 2.90
N ALA A 615 -13.64 23.71 2.46
CA ALA A 615 -14.17 24.11 1.16
C ALA A 615 -14.29 25.63 1.03
N LYS A 616 -14.75 26.30 2.09
CA LYS A 616 -14.85 27.75 2.16
C LYS A 616 -13.49 28.45 1.96
N ARG A 617 -12.39 27.91 2.51
CA ARG A 617 -11.02 28.44 2.29
C ARG A 617 -10.59 28.43 0.82
N PHE A 618 -11.15 27.51 0.03
CA PHE A 618 -10.92 27.41 -1.41
C PHE A 618 -12.00 28.11 -2.24
N GLY A 619 -12.91 28.86 -1.62
CA GLY A 619 -14.01 29.54 -2.32
C GLY A 619 -15.01 28.57 -2.96
N LYS A 620 -15.15 27.36 -2.42
CA LYS A 620 -16.04 26.32 -2.93
C LYS A 620 -17.21 26.10 -1.96
N GLU A 621 -18.38 25.81 -2.50
CA GLU A 621 -19.52 25.35 -1.72
C GLU A 621 -19.37 23.86 -1.40
N TYR A 622 -19.68 23.47 -0.17
CA TYR A 622 -19.73 22.08 0.26
C TYR A 622 -21.19 21.68 0.49
N PHE A 623 -21.65 20.69 -0.28
CA PHE A 623 -22.95 20.06 -0.09
C PHE A 623 -22.71 18.70 0.55
N GLU A 624 -23.22 18.53 1.76
CA GLU A 624 -23.24 17.23 2.43
C GLU A 624 -24.20 16.32 1.64
N LYS A 625 -23.67 15.26 1.03
CA LYS A 625 -24.43 14.29 0.23
C LYS A 625 -25.05 13.21 1.10
#